data_AF-A0A925MB66-F1
#
_entry.id   AF-A0A925MB66-F1
#
_cell.length_a   1.000
_cell.length_b   1.000
_cell.length_c   1.000
_cell.angle_alpha   90.00
_cell.angle_beta   90.00
_cell.angle_gamma   90.00
#
_symmetry.space_group_name_H-M   'P 1'
#
loop_
_entity.id
_entity.type
_entity.pdbx_description
1 polymer ?
#
loop_
_entity_poly.entity_id
_entity_poly.type
_entity_poly.pdbx_seq_one_letter_code
_entity_poly.pdbx_strand_id
1 'polypeptide(L)'
;PWSEAVKKWFVDGEHLENNHMQGSIVLLGPDMKKTMARLELHNLGFKSFKKGALEANSEKVDRMEVEMYMEGLTFAEYDGDA
;
A
#
# COMPACT_ATOMS: atom_id res chain seq x y z
N PRO A 1 -4.09 -1.83 -11.75
CA PRO A 1 -2.95 -1.50 -10.87
C PRO A 1 -2.77 -2.47 -9.68
N TRP A 2 -3.66 -2.50 -8.69
CA TRP A 2 -3.51 -3.40 -7.52
C TRP A 2 -3.87 -4.86 -7.82
N SER A 3 -4.98 -5.10 -8.52
CA SER A 3 -5.39 -6.45 -8.93
C SER A 3 -4.35 -7.15 -9.81
N GLU A 4 -3.67 -6.41 -10.67
CA GLU A 4 -2.59 -6.91 -11.54
C GLU A 4 -1.33 -7.24 -10.73
N ALA A 5 -0.92 -6.36 -9.81
CA ALA A 5 0.22 -6.60 -8.93
C ALA A 5 -0.02 -7.84 -8.03
N VAL A 6 -1.24 -7.97 -7.50
CA VAL A 6 -1.68 -9.13 -6.72
C VAL A 6 -1.68 -10.40 -7.57
N LYS A 7 -2.19 -10.35 -8.80
CA LYS A 7 -2.16 -11.52 -9.70
C LYS A 7 -0.72 -11.95 -9.99
N LYS A 8 0.16 -11.01 -10.33
CA LYS A 8 1.58 -11.27 -10.56
C LYS A 8 2.24 -11.96 -9.38
N TRP A 9 1.96 -11.45 -8.18
CA TRP A 9 2.51 -11.97 -6.94
C TRP A 9 1.98 -13.37 -6.57
N PHE A 10 0.66 -13.54 -6.49
CA PHE A 10 0.05 -14.76 -5.96
C PHE A 10 -0.18 -15.86 -7.02
N VAL A 11 -0.30 -15.50 -8.29
CA VAL A 11 -0.64 -16.43 -9.38
C VAL A 11 0.54 -16.64 -10.32
N ASP A 12 1.17 -15.56 -10.78
CA ASP A 12 2.20 -15.65 -11.82
C ASP A 12 3.61 -15.95 -11.25
N GLY A 13 3.75 -16.06 -9.92
CA GLY A 13 5.00 -16.45 -9.25
C GLY A 13 6.04 -15.34 -9.12
N GLU A 14 5.67 -14.09 -9.41
CA GLU A 14 6.55 -12.91 -9.31
C GLU A 14 6.63 -12.42 -7.85
N HIS A 15 7.05 -13.29 -6.91
CA HIS A 15 7.12 -12.99 -5.47
C HIS A 15 8.53 -13.20 -4.86
N LEU A 16 9.55 -13.34 -5.71
CA LEU A 16 10.95 -13.42 -5.30
C LEU A 16 11.52 -12.03 -4.96
N GLU A 17 12.72 -11.99 -4.36
CA GLU A 17 13.36 -10.77 -3.85
C GLU A 17 13.29 -9.56 -4.79
N ASN A 18 13.61 -9.76 -6.07
CA ASN A 18 13.62 -8.70 -7.09
C ASN A 18 12.22 -8.17 -7.48
N ASN A 19 11.15 -8.83 -7.03
CA ASN A 19 9.78 -8.44 -7.32
C ASN A 19 9.13 -7.68 -6.16
N HIS A 20 9.84 -7.52 -5.03
CA HIS A 20 9.34 -6.67 -3.95
C HIS A 20 9.17 -5.23 -4.41
N MET A 21 8.09 -4.61 -3.97
CA MET A 21 7.81 -3.21 -4.27
C MET A 21 8.53 -2.31 -3.26
N GLN A 22 8.68 -1.04 -3.63
CA GLN A 22 9.08 0.03 -2.70
C GLN A 22 7.89 0.97 -2.56
N GLY A 23 7.69 1.54 -1.38
CA GLY A 23 6.54 2.39 -1.10
C GLY A 23 6.85 3.53 -0.15
N SER A 24 5.90 4.45 0.01
CA SER A 24 5.99 5.48 1.05
C SER A 24 4.61 5.86 1.57
N ILE A 25 4.51 6.12 2.86
CA ILE A 25 3.35 6.78 3.48
C ILE A 25 3.74 8.24 3.72
N VAL A 26 3.00 9.16 3.12
CA VAL A 26 3.26 10.59 3.21
C VAL A 26 2.11 11.26 3.95
N LEU A 27 2.41 11.90 5.07
CA LEU A 27 1.49 12.80 5.74
C LEU A 27 1.62 14.17 5.11
N LEU A 28 0.51 14.67 4.55
CA LEU A 28 0.44 15.98 3.94
C LEU A 28 -0.21 16.98 4.89
N GLY A 29 0.19 18.24 4.79
CA GLY A 29 -0.47 19.35 5.47
C GLY A 29 -1.89 19.59 4.93
N PRO A 30 -2.69 20.45 5.58
CA PRO A 30 -4.08 20.72 5.17
C PRO A 30 -4.22 21.28 3.76
N ASP A 31 -3.16 21.91 3.24
CA ASP A 31 -3.11 22.44 1.88
C ASP A 31 -2.76 21.38 0.82
N MET A 32 -2.45 20.14 1.25
CA MET A 32 -2.02 19.00 0.44
C MET A 32 -0.72 19.24 -0.36
N LYS A 33 0.02 20.31 -0.07
CA LYS A 33 1.24 20.69 -0.79
C LYS A 33 2.50 20.42 0.03
N LYS A 34 2.42 20.63 1.34
CA LYS A 34 3.55 20.40 2.24
C LYS A 34 3.55 18.96 2.74
N THR A 35 4.66 18.26 2.55
CA THR A 35 4.92 17.00 3.28
C THR A 35 5.27 17.35 4.72
N MET A 36 4.47 16.84 5.65
CA MET A 36 4.70 16.99 7.09
C MET A 36 5.50 15.80 7.64
N ALA A 37 5.27 14.60 7.10
CA ALA A 37 6.06 13.43 7.45
C ALA A 37 6.12 12.43 6.30
N ARG A 38 7.21 11.67 6.21
CA ARG A 38 7.38 10.61 5.23
C ARG A 38 7.97 9.36 5.87
N LEU A 39 7.26 8.25 5.71
CA LEU A 39 7.74 6.91 5.99
C LEU A 39 8.07 6.23 4.67
N GLU A 40 9.30 5.76 4.52
CA GLU A 40 9.71 4.94 3.38
C GLU A 40 9.61 3.46 3.77
N LEU A 41 8.97 2.69 2.90
CA LEU A 41 8.67 1.28 3.08
C LEU A 41 9.52 0.48 2.10
N HIS A 42 10.36 -0.39 2.63
CA HIS A 42 11.32 -1.16 1.84
C HIS A 42 10.93 -2.63 1.75
N ASN A 43 11.12 -3.17 0.55
CA ASN A 43 10.87 -4.57 0.19
C ASN A 43 9.47 -5.02 0.61
N LEU A 44 8.48 -4.38 0.02
CA LEU A 44 7.08 -4.66 0.23
C LEU A 44 6.65 -5.91 -0.54
N GLY A 45 6.04 -6.85 0.18
CA GLY A 45 5.42 -8.05 -0.40
C GLY A 45 3.97 -8.22 0.06
N PHE A 46 3.20 -9.02 -0.67
CA PHE A 46 1.80 -9.28 -0.34
C PHE A 46 1.63 -10.50 0.56
N LYS A 47 0.78 -10.39 1.60
CA LYS A 47 0.32 -11.48 2.46
C LYS A 47 -1.06 -11.99 2.07
N SER A 48 -2.00 -11.08 1.82
CA SER A 48 -3.36 -11.44 1.44
C SER A 48 -4.03 -10.37 0.58
N PHE A 49 -5.01 -10.80 -0.21
CA PHE A 49 -5.86 -9.92 -1.00
C PHE A 49 -7.32 -10.38 -0.86
N LYS A 50 -8.21 -9.46 -0.52
CA LYS A 50 -9.65 -9.71 -0.43
C LYS A 50 -10.38 -8.65 -1.23
N LYS A 51 -11.28 -9.09 -2.10
CA LYS A 51 -12.29 -8.21 -2.69
C LYS A 51 -13.53 -8.23 -1.80
N GLY A 52 -14.13 -7.08 -1.56
CA GLY A 52 -15.41 -6.99 -0.85
C GLY A 52 -16.47 -7.86 -1.51
N ALA A 53 -17.36 -8.44 -0.70
CA ALA A 53 -18.47 -9.21 -1.21
C ALA A 53 -19.39 -8.30 -2.03
N LEU A 54 -19.70 -8.71 -3.27
CA LEU A 54 -20.68 -8.01 -4.10
C LEU A 54 -22.08 -8.43 -3.65
N GLU A 55 -22.74 -7.54 -2.92
CA GLU A 55 -24.14 -7.70 -2.54
C GLU A 55 -25.02 -6.96 -3.56
N ALA A 56 -25.94 -7.68 -4.21
CA ALA A 56 -26.97 -7.05 -5.04
C ALA A 56 -27.85 -6.13 -4.17
N ASN A 57 -28.21 -4.95 -4.69
CA ASN A 57 -28.98 -3.90 -4.00
C ASN A 57 -28.28 -3.21 -2.81
N SER A 58 -26.94 -3.17 -2.81
CA SER A 58 -26.15 -2.47 -1.79
C SER A 58 -25.56 -1.18 -2.36
N GLU A 59 -25.93 -0.02 -1.82
CA GLU A 59 -25.28 1.27 -2.12
C GLU A 59 -24.03 1.46 -1.25
N LYS A 60 -23.05 0.56 -1.40
CA LYS A 60 -21.76 0.63 -0.70
C LYS A 60 -20.65 0.92 -1.70
N VAL A 61 -19.65 1.67 -1.26
CA VAL A 61 -18.39 1.81 -2.01
C VAL A 61 -17.74 0.43 -2.06
N ASP A 62 -17.50 -0.09 -3.26
CA ASP A 62 -16.73 -1.32 -3.45
C ASP A 62 -15.31 -1.11 -2.91
N ARG A 63 -14.87 -2.02 -2.05
CA ARG A 63 -13.57 -1.94 -1.37
C ARG A 63 -12.79 -3.21 -1.64
N MET A 64 -11.48 -3.05 -1.76
CA MET A 64 -10.52 -4.14 -1.70
C MET A 64 -9.63 -3.94 -0.49
N GLU A 65 -9.24 -5.05 0.12
CA GLU A 65 -8.30 -5.09 1.23
C GLU A 65 -7.05 -5.82 0.76
N VAL A 66 -5.92 -5.17 0.99
CA VAL A 66 -4.59 -5.70 0.69
C VAL A 66 -3.81 -5.73 1.99
N GLU A 67 -3.34 -6.90 2.38
CA GLU A 67 -2.43 -7.04 3.51
C GLU A 67 -1.02 -7.28 2.98
N MET A 68 -0.05 -6.53 3.50
CA MET A 68 1.33 -6.52 3.03
C MET A 68 2.30 -6.74 4.20
N TYR A 69 3.50 -7.22 3.89
CA TYR A 69 4.66 -7.14 4.78
C TYR A 69 5.68 -6.17 4.22
N MET A 70 6.56 -5.69 5.10
CA MET A 70 7.75 -4.92 4.76
C MET A 70 8.94 -5.54 5.48
N GLU A 71 10.11 -5.46 4.86
CA GLU A 71 11.36 -5.88 5.51
C GLU A 71 12.10 -4.70 6.13
N GLY A 72 11.85 -3.47 5.64
CA GLY A 72 12.47 -2.26 6.16
C GLY A 72 11.49 -1.09 6.24
N LEU A 73 11.73 -0.23 7.23
CA LEU A 73 11.00 1.02 7.45
C LEU A 73 12.00 2.13 7.79
N THR A 74 11.92 3.24 7.07
CA THR A 74 12.74 4.43 7.32
C THR A 74 11.84 5.64 7.60
N PHE A 75 12.14 6.37 8.67
CA PHE A 75 11.53 7.69 8.91
C PHE A 75 12.38 8.72 8.18
N ALA A 76 11.93 9.15 6.99
CA ALA A 76 12.73 9.99 6.10
C ALA A 76 12.59 11.48 6.42
N GLU A 77 11.37 11.93 6.71
CA GLU A 77 11.08 13.35 6.97
C GLU A 77 10.05 13.47 8.09
N TYR A 78 10.26 14.44 8.99
CA TYR A 78 9.30 14.84 10.02
C TYR A 78 9.49 16.34 10.27
N ASP A 79 8.47 17.13 9.94
CA ASP A 79 8.39 18.54 10.26
C ASP A 79 7.45 18.71 11.47
N GLY A 80 8.07 18.91 12.63
CA GLY A 80 7.45 18.88 13.95
C GLY A 80 7.01 20.25 14.49
N ASP A 81 6.87 21.26 13.64
CA ASP A 81 6.32 22.54 14.08
C ASP A 81 4.79 22.42 14.24
N ALA A 82 4.40 22.08 15.48
CA ALA A 82 3.04 22.12 16.01
C ALA A 82 2.65 23.52 16.52
#